data_AF-A0A2S6MZL8-F1
#
_entry.id   AF-A0A2S6MZL8-F1
#
_cell.length_a   1.000
_cell.length_b   1.000
_cell.length_c   1.000
_cell.angle_alpha   90.00
_cell.angle_beta   90.00
_cell.angle_gamma   90.00
#
_symmetry.space_group_name_H-M   'P 1'
#
loop_
_entity.id
_entity.type
_entity.pdbx_description
1 polymer ?
#
loop_
_entity_poly.entity_id
_entity_poly.type
_entity_poly.pdbx_seq_one_letter_code
_entity_poly.pdbx_strand_id
1 'polypeptide(L)' 'MQVAKWGNSLAVRLPKKLVDQLHLKAGDEIDIVEAAREKLVVDKLDRRAEALARMKARAWETPANYHFDRDEANQR' A
#
# COMPACT_ATOMS: atom_id res chain seq x y z
N MET A 1 -14.14 -14.75 16.48
CA MET A 1 -14.42 -13.63 15.55
C MET A 1 -15.61 -14.02 14.68
N GLN A 2 -16.41 -13.06 14.24
CA GLN A 2 -17.52 -13.30 13.31
C GLN A 2 -17.40 -12.29 12.17
N VAL A 3 -17.85 -12.71 10.99
CA VAL A 3 -17.95 -11.84 9.81
C VAL A 3 -19.15 -10.90 10.01
N ALA A 4 -18.96 -9.61 9.75
CA ALA A 4 -19.99 -8.57 9.84
C ALA A 4 -20.18 -7.90 8.49
N LYS A 5 -21.32 -7.20 8.29
CA LYS A 5 -21.50 -6.32 7.13
C LYS A 5 -20.91 -4.94 7.40
N TRP A 6 -20.20 -4.40 6.42
CA TRP A 6 -19.76 -3.00 6.36
C TRP A 6 -20.14 -2.43 4.99
N GLY A 7 -21.22 -1.65 4.96
CA GLY A 7 -21.83 -1.21 3.69
C GLY A 7 -22.28 -2.41 2.86
N ASN A 8 -21.86 -2.46 1.60
CA ASN A 8 -22.13 -3.56 0.66
C ASN A 8 -21.11 -4.71 0.77
N SER A 9 -20.16 -4.64 1.70
CA SER A 9 -19.07 -5.60 1.85
C SER A 9 -19.15 -6.37 3.16
N LEU A 10 -18.36 -7.45 3.26
CA LEU A 10 -18.12 -8.18 4.49
C LEU A 10 -16.82 -7.73 5.14
N ALA A 11 -16.79 -7.77 6.47
CA ALA A 11 -15.66 -7.35 7.28
C ALA A 11 -15.38 -8.34 8.41
N VAL A 12 -14.10 -8.46 8.78
CA VAL A 12 -13.64 -9.19 9.96
C VAL A 12 -12.88 -8.24 10.87
N ARG A 13 -12.99 -8.46 12.19
CA ARG A 13 -12.17 -7.70 13.16
C ARG A 13 -10.76 -8.26 13.17
N LEU A 14 -9.75 -7.41 12.97
CA LEU A 14 -8.36 -7.81 13.13
C LEU A 14 -7.98 -7.78 14.62
N PRO A 15 -7.37 -8.84 15.18
CA PRO A 15 -6.78 -8.81 16.51
C PRO A 15 -5.77 -7.68 16.66
N LYS A 16 -5.75 -7.02 17.83
CA LYS A 16 -4.83 -5.89 18.11
C LYS A 16 -3.36 -6.23 17.82
N LYS A 17 -2.92 -7.44 18.16
CA LYS A 17 -1.56 -7.91 17.88
C LYS A 17 -1.19 -7.82 16.39
N LEU A 18 -2.09 -8.19 15.48
CA LEU A 18 -1.84 -8.10 14.03
C LEU A 18 -1.81 -6.65 13.56
N VAL A 19 -2.72 -5.82 14.07
CA VAL A 19 -2.74 -4.37 13.78
C VAL A 19 -1.41 -3.73 14.17
N ASP A 20 -0.91 -4.04 15.36
CA ASP A 20 0.34 -3.48 15.86
C ASP A 20 1.56 -4.02 15.07
N GLN A 21 1.61 -5.32 14.77
CA GLN A 21 2.71 -5.96 14.03
C GLN A 21 2.83 -5.48 12.58
N LEU A 22 1.69 -5.29 11.90
CA LEU A 22 1.65 -4.79 10.52
C LEU A 22 1.61 -3.25 10.46
N HIS A 23 1.66 -2.57 11.62
CA HIS A 23 1.53 -1.13 11.76
C HIS A 23 0.34 -0.57 10.98
N LEU A 24 -0.80 -1.26 11.04
CA LEU A 24 -2.03 -0.89 10.33
C LEU A 24 -2.70 0.29 11.03
N LYS A 25 -3.17 1.24 10.23
CA LYS A 25 -4.03 2.35 10.66
C LYS A 25 -5.22 2.48 9.73
N ALA A 26 -6.24 3.21 10.18
CA ALA A 26 -7.40 3.51 9.34
C ALA A 26 -6.94 4.23 8.07
N GLY A 27 -7.43 3.77 6.91
CA GLY A 27 -7.06 4.30 5.60
C GLY A 27 -5.84 3.65 4.96
N ASP A 28 -5.14 2.72 5.63
CA ASP A 28 -4.11 1.91 4.96
C ASP A 28 -4.75 0.99 3.91
N GLU A 29 -4.08 0.84 2.78
CA GLU A 29 -4.38 -0.19 1.79
C GLU A 29 -3.81 -1.53 2.25
N ILE A 30 -4.62 -2.58 2.14
CA ILE A 30 -4.22 -3.96 2.38
C ILE A 30 -4.61 -4.81 1.18
N ASP A 31 -3.80 -5.81 0.88
CA ASP A 31 -4.16 -6.89 -0.02
C ASP A 31 -4.57 -8.11 0.78
N ILE A 32 -5.57 -8.84 0.28
CA ILE A 32 -6.03 -10.09 0.89
C ILE A 32 -6.11 -11.14 -0.20
N VAL A 33 -5.24 -12.14 -0.11
CA VAL A 33 -5.16 -13.25 -1.06
C VAL A 33 -5.40 -14.58 -0.36
N GLU A 34 -5.91 -15.57 -1.11
CA GLU A 34 -5.97 -16.95 -0.63
C GLU A 34 -4.58 -17.57 -0.74
N ALA A 35 -3.95 -17.87 0.40
CA ALA A 35 -2.64 -18.51 0.43
C ALA A 35 -2.71 -20.03 0.34
N ALA A 36 -3.82 -20.60 0.79
CA ALA A 36 -4.17 -22.02 0.68
C ALA A 36 -5.67 -22.16 0.89
N ARG A 37 -6.22 -23.36 0.63
CA ARG A 37 -7.64 -23.66 0.85
C ARG A 37 -8.09 -23.15 2.21
N GLU A 38 -9.06 -22.21 2.19
CA GLU A 38 -9.68 -21.62 3.39
C GLU A 38 -8.71 -20.82 4.30
N LYS A 39 -7.55 -20.39 3.77
CA LYS A 39 -6.58 -19.56 4.48
C LYS A 39 -6.31 -18.26 3.74
N LEU A 40 -6.57 -17.15 4.41
CA LEU A 40 -6.29 -15.80 3.91
C LEU A 40 -4.94 -15.32 4.44
N VAL A 41 -4.17 -14.65 3.58
CA VAL A 41 -3.01 -13.85 3.96
C VAL A 41 -3.36 -12.38 3.74
N VAL A 42 -2.92 -11.54 4.68
CA VAL A 42 -3.16 -10.10 4.68
C VAL A 42 -1.81 -9.41 4.67
N ASP A 43 -1.57 -8.62 3.62
CA ASP A 43 -0.34 -7.85 3.47
C ASP A 43 -0.67 -6.35 3.41
N LYS A 44 0.12 -5.55 4.13
CA LYS A 44 0.03 -4.09 4.03
C LYS A 44 0.74 -3.63 2.77
N LEU A 45 0.05 -2.87 1.93
CA LEU A 45 0.62 -2.32 0.70
C LEU A 45 1.26 -0.97 0.97
N ASP A 46 2.60 -0.91 0.95
CA ASP A 46 3.34 0.36 0.96
C ASP A 46 3.55 0.87 -0.48
N ARG A 47 2.47 1.39 -1.07
CA ARG A 47 2.45 1.93 -2.44
C ARG A 47 3.55 2.96 -2.67
N ARG A 48 3.89 3.76 -1.66
CA ARG A 48 4.93 4.78 -1.75
C ARG A 48 6.30 4.13 -1.83
N ALA A 49 6.61 3.19 -0.95
CA ALA A 49 7.86 2.46 -1.00
C ALA A 49 8.01 1.70 -2.31
N GLU A 50 6.95 1.04 -2.79
CA GLU A 50 6.95 0.40 -4.11
C GLU A 50 7.20 1.38 -5.26
N ALA A 51 6.57 2.57 -5.23
CA ALA A 51 6.78 3.59 -6.24
C ALA A 51 8.25 4.06 -6.25
N LEU A 52 8.83 4.32 -5.07
CA LEU A 52 10.24 4.69 -4.95
C LEU A 52 11.17 3.57 -5.42
N ALA A 53 10.88 2.32 -5.08
CA ALA A 53 11.64 1.16 -5.55
C ALA A 53 11.58 1.03 -7.08
N ARG A 54 10.40 1.21 -7.68
CA ARG A 54 10.20 1.23 -9.14
C ARG A 54 10.98 2.36 -9.80
N MET A 55 11.01 3.56 -9.20
CA MET A 55 11.81 4.68 -9.70
C MET A 55 13.30 4.37 -9.63
N LYS A 56 13.79 3.84 -8.50
CA LYS A 56 15.20 3.47 -8.31
C LYS A 56 15.64 2.39 -9.29
N ALA A 57 14.80 1.38 -9.53
CA ALA A 57 15.09 0.27 -10.45
C ALA A 57 15.27 0.73 -11.91
N ARG A 58 14.68 1.87 -12.30
CA ARG A 58 14.89 2.45 -13.63
C ARG A 58 16.27 3.06 -13.81
N ALA A 59 17.03 3.24 -12.72
CA ALA A 59 18.40 3.77 -12.71
C ALA A 59 18.57 5.01 -13.61
N TRP A 60 17.55 5.87 -13.63
CA TRP A 60 17.53 7.00 -14.53
C TRP A 60 18.58 8.03 -14.10
N GLU A 61 19.54 8.28 -14.99
CA GLU A 61 20.55 9.31 -14.78
C GLU A 61 19.98 10.68 -15.14
N THR A 62 20.02 11.59 -14.18
CA THR A 62 19.63 12.97 -14.38
C THR A 62 20.77 13.74 -15.04
N PRO A 63 20.51 14.59 -16.06
CA PRO A 63 21.51 15.50 -16.61
C PRO A 63 22.23 16.33 -15.52
N ALA A 64 23.45 16.77 -15.79
CA ALA A 64 24.30 17.46 -14.80
C ALA A 64 23.65 18.69 -14.13
N ASN A 65 22.71 19.35 -14.80
CA ASN A 65 21.99 20.53 -14.31
C ASN A 65 20.49 20.26 -14.12
N TYR A 66 20.08 19.00 -13.98
CA TYR A 66 18.68 18.65 -13.81
C TYR A 66 18.16 19.12 -12.46
N HIS A 67 17.12 19.94 -12.51
CA HIS A 67 16.36 20.40 -11.35
C HIS A 67 14.89 20.09 -11.62
N PHE A 68 14.24 19.38 -10.70
CA PHE A 68 12.80 19.15 -10.79
C PHE A 68 12.06 20.38 -10.26
N ASP A 69 11.36 21.09 -11.15
CA ASP A 69 10.45 22.17 -10.78
C ASP A 69 8.98 21.68 -10.90
N ARG A 70 8.27 21.73 -9.78
CA ARG A 70 6.88 21.27 -9.71
C ARG A 70 5.93 22.20 -10.46
N ASP A 71 6.16 23.50 -10.40
CA ASP A 71 5.24 24.47 -10.96
C ASP A 71 5.41 24.51 -12.49
N GLU A 72 6.63 24.38 -13.01
CA GLU A 72 6.92 24.12 -14.43
C GLU A 72 6.19 22.86 -14.93
N ALA A 73 6.30 21.74 -14.22
CA ALA A 73 5.69 20.46 -14.61
C ALA A 73 4.16 20.48 -14.60
N ASN A 74 3.54 21.40 -13.87
CA ASN A 74 2.08 21.54 -13.76
C ASN A 74 1.50 22.69 -14.62
N GLN A 75 2.31 23.34 -15.45
CA GLN A 75 1.80 24.24 -16.48
C GLN A 75 1.10 23.41 -17.56
N ARG A 76 -0.24 23.35 -17.48
CA ARG A 76 -1.13 22.73 -18.46
C ARG A 76 -2.26 23.67 -18.77
#